data_AF-A0A2J8VX13-F1
#
_entry.id   AF-A0A2J8VX13-F1
#
_cell.length_a   1.000
_cell.length_b   1.000
_cell.length_c   1.000
_cell.angle_alpha   90.00
_cell.angle_beta   90.00
_cell.angle_gamma   90.00
#
_symmetry.space_group_name_H-M   'P 1'
#
loop_
_entity.id
_entity.type
_entity.pdbx_description
1 polymer ?
#
loop_
_entity_poly.entity_id
_entity_poly.type
_entity_poly.pdbx_seq_one_letter_code
_entity_poly.pdbx_strand_id
1 'polypeptide(L)'
;MDQKILSLAAEKTADKLQEFLQTLREGDLTNLLQNQAVKGKVAGALLRAIFKGSPCSGEAGTLRRRKIYTCCIQLVESGDLQKEIASEIIGLLMLEAHHFPGPLLVELANEFISAVREGSLVNGKSLELLPIILTALATKKENLAYGKGVLSGEECKKQLINTLCSGRWDQQYVIQLTSMFKDVPLTAEEVEFVVEKALSMFSKMNLQEIPPLVY
;
A
#
# COMPACT_ATOMS: atom_id res chain seq x y z
N MET A 1 -9.56 -2.62 -24.79
CA MET A 1 -8.70 -3.55 -24.01
C MET A 1 -9.40 -3.86 -22.70
N ASP A 2 -9.70 -2.82 -21.92
CA ASP A 2 -10.74 -2.76 -20.89
C ASP A 2 -11.97 -3.65 -21.13
N GLN A 3 -12.72 -3.50 -22.23
CA GLN A 3 -13.95 -4.27 -22.47
C GLN A 3 -13.72 -5.79 -22.48
N LYS A 4 -12.60 -6.23 -23.06
CA LYS A 4 -12.23 -7.66 -23.10
C LYS A 4 -11.81 -8.19 -21.73
N ILE A 5 -11.12 -7.38 -20.93
CA ILE A 5 -10.77 -7.73 -19.54
C ILE A 5 -12.06 -7.88 -18.71
N LEU A 6 -12.99 -6.94 -18.86
CA LEU A 6 -14.26 -6.93 -18.12
C LEU A 6 -15.19 -8.07 -18.55
N SER A 7 -15.25 -8.39 -19.84
CA SER A 7 -16.05 -9.52 -20.33
C SER A 7 -15.52 -10.85 -19.80
N LEU A 8 -14.19 -11.07 -19.87
CA LEU A 8 -13.55 -12.28 -19.33
C LEU A 8 -13.72 -12.40 -17.81
N ALA A 9 -13.73 -11.28 -17.09
CA ALA A 9 -13.99 -11.27 -15.65
C ALA A 9 -15.44 -11.64 -15.29
N ALA A 10 -16.41 -11.20 -16.11
CA ALA A 10 -17.83 -11.47 -15.96
C ALA A 10 -18.21 -12.93 -16.26
N GLU A 11 -17.57 -13.54 -17.25
CA GLU A 11 -17.79 -14.95 -17.65
C GLU A 11 -17.29 -15.98 -16.62
N LYS A 12 -16.73 -15.54 -15.48
CA LYS A 12 -16.09 -16.39 -14.44
C LYS A 12 -14.96 -17.28 -14.98
N THR A 13 -14.41 -16.98 -16.15
CA THR A 13 -13.29 -17.70 -16.76
C THR A 13 -11.96 -17.14 -16.25
N ALA A 14 -11.57 -17.50 -15.03
CA ALA A 14 -10.31 -17.02 -14.42
C ALA A 14 -9.09 -17.40 -15.27
N ASP A 15 -9.05 -18.61 -15.82
CA ASP A 15 -7.94 -19.10 -16.63
C ASP A 15 -7.77 -18.29 -17.91
N LYS A 16 -8.86 -18.06 -18.65
CA LYS A 16 -8.84 -17.23 -19.88
C LYS A 16 -8.43 -15.79 -19.59
N LEU A 17 -8.84 -15.26 -18.44
CA LEU A 17 -8.44 -13.92 -18.01
C LEU A 17 -6.95 -13.88 -17.71
N GLN A 18 -6.42 -14.88 -16.99
CA GLN A 18 -5.00 -15.00 -16.71
C GLN A 18 -4.16 -15.12 -17.98
N GLU A 19 -4.55 -16.00 -18.91
CA GLU A 19 -3.89 -16.15 -20.21
C GLU A 19 -3.89 -14.84 -20.99
N PHE A 20 -5.04 -14.14 -21.04
CA PHE A 20 -5.11 -12.85 -21.72
C PHE A 20 -4.20 -11.81 -21.07
N LEU A 21 -4.16 -11.72 -19.75
CA LEU A 21 -3.27 -10.80 -19.04
C LEU A 21 -1.78 -11.15 -19.21
N GLN A 22 -1.42 -12.41 -19.51
CA GLN A 22 -0.04 -12.80 -19.84
C GLN A 22 0.38 -12.33 -21.24
N THR A 23 -0.56 -12.18 -22.18
CA THR A 23 -0.26 -11.66 -23.52
C THR A 23 0.01 -10.16 -23.54
N LEU A 24 -0.42 -9.44 -22.50
CA LEU A 24 -0.27 -7.99 -22.39
C LEU A 24 1.10 -7.64 -21.81
N ARG A 25 1.72 -6.59 -22.35
CA ARG A 25 2.92 -6.01 -21.72
C ARG A 25 2.49 -5.31 -20.45
N GLU A 26 3.36 -5.34 -19.45
CA GLU A 26 3.05 -4.78 -18.13
C GLU A 26 2.78 -3.28 -18.19
N GLY A 27 3.51 -2.54 -19.03
CA GLY A 27 3.28 -1.10 -19.25
C GLY A 27 1.92 -0.78 -19.89
N ASP A 28 1.37 -1.69 -20.71
CA ASP A 28 0.07 -1.48 -21.34
C ASP A 28 -1.06 -1.53 -20.30
N LEU A 29 -0.91 -2.39 -19.28
CA LEU A 29 -1.88 -2.52 -18.19
C LEU A 29 -1.84 -1.32 -17.23
N THR A 30 -0.67 -0.85 -16.85
CA THR A 30 -0.54 0.35 -16.01
C THR A 30 -1.08 1.58 -16.73
N ASN A 31 -0.75 1.75 -18.03
CA ASN A 31 -1.27 2.85 -18.84
C ASN A 31 -2.80 2.77 -18.99
N LEU A 32 -3.35 1.57 -19.18
CA LEU A 32 -4.80 1.39 -19.24
C LEU A 32 -5.47 1.80 -17.93
N LEU A 33 -4.91 1.38 -16.79
CA LEU A 33 -5.43 1.71 -15.47
C LEU A 33 -5.38 3.21 -15.19
N GLN A 34 -4.24 3.87 -15.47
CA GLN A 34 -4.08 5.32 -15.35
C GLN A 34 -5.14 6.07 -16.17
N ASN A 35 -5.30 5.70 -17.44
CA ASN A 35 -6.30 6.33 -18.33
C ASN A 35 -7.73 6.16 -17.81
N GLN A 36 -8.07 5.01 -17.23
CA GLN A 36 -9.41 4.76 -16.69
C GLN A 36 -9.63 5.45 -15.34
N ALA A 37 -8.58 5.56 -14.51
CA ALA A 37 -8.61 6.29 -13.25
C ALA A 37 -8.85 7.80 -13.49
N VAL A 38 -8.20 8.40 -14.48
CA VAL A 38 -8.42 9.83 -14.80
C VAL A 38 -9.82 10.07 -15.40
N LYS A 39 -10.35 9.13 -16.19
CA LYS A 39 -11.69 9.25 -16.82
C LYS A 39 -12.85 8.88 -15.88
N GLY A 40 -12.58 8.20 -14.77
CA GLY A 40 -13.49 8.00 -13.64
C GLY A 40 -14.68 7.06 -13.80
N LYS A 41 -14.75 6.24 -14.86
CA LYS A 41 -15.94 5.39 -15.10
C LYS A 41 -15.76 3.90 -14.82
N VAL A 42 -14.54 3.37 -14.91
CA VAL A 42 -14.35 1.90 -14.92
C VAL A 42 -13.10 1.43 -14.16
N ALA A 43 -12.41 2.32 -13.46
CA ALA A 43 -11.14 2.02 -12.80
C ALA A 43 -11.28 0.90 -11.75
N GLY A 44 -12.27 0.98 -10.86
CA GLY A 44 -12.48 -0.04 -9.83
C GLY A 44 -12.87 -1.41 -10.39
N ALA A 45 -13.74 -1.46 -11.40
CA ALA A 45 -14.11 -2.71 -12.07
C ALA A 45 -12.90 -3.35 -12.80
N LEU A 46 -12.09 -2.53 -13.46
CA LEU A 46 -10.86 -2.96 -14.10
C LEU A 46 -9.84 -3.51 -13.09
N LEU A 47 -9.65 -2.81 -11.97
CA LEU A 47 -8.73 -3.22 -10.91
C LEU A 47 -9.13 -4.58 -10.31
N ARG A 48 -10.42 -4.75 -9.97
CA ARG A 48 -10.98 -6.04 -9.51
C ARG A 48 -10.73 -7.16 -10.52
N ALA A 49 -10.94 -6.89 -11.81
CA ALA A 49 -10.72 -7.88 -12.87
C ALA A 49 -9.23 -8.27 -12.97
N ILE A 50 -8.32 -7.30 -12.94
CA ILE A 50 -6.87 -7.56 -13.01
C ILE A 50 -6.42 -8.41 -11.82
N PHE A 51 -6.85 -8.08 -10.59
CA PHE A 51 -6.51 -8.86 -9.40
C PHE A 51 -7.07 -10.28 -9.45
N LYS A 52 -8.31 -10.46 -9.91
CA LYS A 52 -8.92 -11.78 -10.12
C LYS A 52 -8.14 -12.63 -11.14
N GLY A 53 -7.63 -12.02 -12.20
CA GLY A 53 -6.84 -12.69 -13.25
C GLY A 53 -5.36 -12.86 -12.93
N SER A 54 -4.91 -12.43 -11.74
CA SER A 54 -3.49 -12.43 -11.36
C SER A 54 -3.31 -13.02 -9.96
N PRO A 55 -3.68 -14.30 -9.72
CA PRO A 55 -3.57 -14.88 -8.38
C PRO A 55 -2.11 -14.96 -7.90
N CYS A 56 -1.89 -14.83 -6.59
CA CYS A 56 -0.56 -14.94 -5.99
C CYS A 56 0.01 -16.37 -5.97
N SER A 57 -0.74 -17.36 -6.45
CA SER A 57 -0.27 -18.75 -6.59
C SER A 57 0.78 -18.93 -7.69
N GLY A 58 0.87 -17.98 -8.64
CA GLY A 58 1.88 -17.97 -9.69
C GLY A 58 2.73 -16.71 -9.65
N GLU A 59 4.02 -16.85 -9.93
CA GLU A 59 5.00 -15.74 -9.91
C GLU A 59 4.58 -14.58 -10.83
N ALA A 60 4.14 -14.88 -12.06
CA ALA A 60 3.66 -13.86 -12.99
C ALA A 60 2.45 -13.07 -12.46
N GLY A 61 1.56 -13.74 -11.72
CA GLY A 61 0.42 -13.10 -11.08
C GLY A 61 0.86 -12.17 -9.95
N THR A 62 1.73 -12.65 -9.06
CA THR A 62 2.31 -11.89 -7.96
C THR A 62 3.07 -10.65 -8.47
N LEU A 63 3.92 -10.79 -9.48
CA LEU A 63 4.67 -9.68 -10.07
C LEU A 63 3.73 -8.64 -10.70
N ARG A 64 2.71 -9.09 -11.43
CA ARG A 64 1.72 -8.18 -12.01
C ARG A 64 0.96 -7.44 -10.91
N ARG A 65 0.50 -8.13 -9.86
CA ARG A 65 -0.18 -7.49 -8.74
C ARG A 65 0.69 -6.43 -8.10
N ARG A 66 1.98 -6.73 -7.84
CA ARG A 66 2.95 -5.75 -7.32
C ARG A 66 2.95 -4.48 -8.17
N LYS A 67 3.17 -4.61 -9.48
CA LYS A 67 3.25 -3.45 -10.39
C LYS A 67 1.97 -2.63 -10.41
N ILE A 68 0.82 -3.29 -10.40
CA ILE A 68 -0.49 -2.63 -10.34
C ILE A 68 -0.65 -1.89 -9.01
N TYR A 69 -0.24 -2.51 -7.90
CA TYR A 69 -0.27 -1.90 -6.57
C TYR A 69 0.57 -0.62 -6.51
N THR A 70 1.84 -0.68 -6.96
CA THR A 70 2.73 0.47 -7.03
C THR A 70 2.17 1.56 -7.95
N CYS A 71 1.63 1.20 -9.11
CA CYS A 71 0.98 2.15 -10.03
C CYS A 71 -0.21 2.86 -9.38
N CYS A 72 -1.06 2.14 -8.65
CA CYS A 72 -2.20 2.73 -7.95
C CYS A 72 -1.76 3.68 -6.83
N ILE A 73 -0.73 3.32 -6.06
CA ILE A 73 -0.16 4.18 -5.01
C ILE A 73 0.34 5.49 -5.63
N GLN A 74 1.12 5.41 -6.71
CA GLN A 74 1.62 6.58 -7.43
C GLN A 74 0.49 7.47 -7.97
N LEU A 75 -0.57 6.87 -8.51
CA LEU A 75 -1.73 7.61 -8.99
C LEU A 75 -2.45 8.35 -7.86
N VAL A 76 -2.64 7.71 -6.71
CA VAL A 76 -3.30 8.36 -5.56
C VAL A 76 -2.42 9.48 -4.98
N GLU A 77 -1.11 9.26 -4.91
CA GLU A 77 -0.15 10.28 -4.45
C GLU A 77 -0.01 11.44 -5.42
N SER A 78 -0.19 11.26 -6.73
CA SER A 78 -0.13 12.36 -7.70
C SER A 78 -1.13 13.49 -7.41
N GLY A 79 -2.25 13.19 -6.74
CA GLY A 79 -3.31 14.15 -6.46
C GLY A 79 -4.23 14.46 -7.64
N ASP A 80 -3.96 13.89 -8.83
CA ASP A 80 -4.69 14.19 -10.07
C ASP A 80 -6.07 13.48 -10.17
N LEU A 81 -6.40 12.61 -9.21
CA LEU A 81 -7.64 11.83 -9.21
C LEU A 81 -8.77 12.54 -8.47
N GLN A 82 -10.01 12.33 -8.93
CA GLN A 82 -11.19 12.69 -8.13
C GLN A 82 -11.19 11.90 -6.81
N LYS A 83 -11.65 12.55 -5.73
CA LYS A 83 -11.56 12.00 -4.37
C LYS A 83 -12.22 10.63 -4.26
N GLU A 84 -13.37 10.45 -4.91
CA GLU A 84 -14.17 9.23 -4.92
C GLU A 84 -13.41 8.09 -5.61
N ILE A 85 -12.73 8.37 -6.73
CA ILE A 85 -11.94 7.39 -7.48
C ILE A 85 -10.71 7.00 -6.66
N ALA A 86 -10.00 7.98 -6.07
CA ALA A 86 -8.87 7.69 -5.21
C ALA A 86 -9.29 6.83 -4.00
N SER A 87 -10.43 7.13 -3.38
CA SER A 87 -10.98 6.32 -2.28
C SER A 87 -11.38 4.91 -2.74
N GLU A 88 -12.01 4.76 -3.91
CA GLU A 88 -12.33 3.43 -4.45
C GLU A 88 -11.06 2.61 -4.69
N ILE A 89 -10.02 3.21 -5.28
CA ILE A 89 -8.74 2.54 -5.52
C ILE A 89 -8.12 2.10 -4.18
N ILE A 90 -7.98 3.01 -3.21
CA ILE A 90 -7.43 2.68 -1.89
C ILE A 90 -8.22 1.55 -1.22
N GLY A 91 -9.55 1.64 -1.20
CA GLY A 91 -10.40 0.59 -0.62
C GLY A 91 -10.20 -0.78 -1.29
N LEU A 92 -10.02 -0.81 -2.61
CA LEU A 92 -9.74 -2.06 -3.33
C LEU A 92 -8.35 -2.63 -3.04
N LEU A 93 -7.35 -1.76 -2.92
CA LEU A 93 -6.00 -2.17 -2.52
C LEU A 93 -6.03 -2.79 -1.12
N MET A 94 -6.68 -2.12 -0.14
CA MET A 94 -6.82 -2.65 1.23
C MET A 94 -7.39 -4.07 1.26
N LEU A 95 -8.44 -4.34 0.48
CA LEU A 95 -9.05 -5.68 0.40
C LEU A 95 -8.09 -6.75 -0.13
N GLU A 96 -7.21 -6.37 -1.05
CA GLU A 96 -6.30 -7.29 -1.72
C GLU A 96 -5.00 -7.53 -0.95
N ALA A 97 -4.62 -6.60 -0.06
CA ALA A 97 -3.39 -6.66 0.73
C ALA A 97 -3.19 -8.00 1.46
N HIS A 98 -4.26 -8.55 2.05
CA HIS A 98 -4.20 -9.81 2.80
C HIS A 98 -3.77 -11.03 1.97
N HIS A 99 -3.99 -10.98 0.65
CA HIS A 99 -3.68 -12.07 -0.27
C HIS A 99 -2.21 -12.08 -0.72
N PHE A 100 -1.43 -11.06 -0.38
CA PHE A 100 -0.02 -11.02 -0.75
C PHE A 100 0.84 -11.98 0.07
N PRO A 101 1.91 -12.52 -0.53
CA PRO A 101 2.95 -13.21 0.23
C PRO A 101 3.73 -12.20 1.08
N GLY A 102 4.30 -12.66 2.20
CA GLY A 102 4.99 -11.79 3.15
C GLY A 102 6.16 -11.00 2.56
N PRO A 103 7.02 -11.55 1.67
CA PRO A 103 8.11 -10.79 1.06
C PRO A 103 7.60 -9.56 0.29
N LEU A 104 6.46 -9.69 -0.39
CA LEU A 104 5.88 -8.59 -1.15
C LEU A 104 5.27 -7.52 -0.22
N LEU A 105 4.66 -7.91 0.90
CA LEU A 105 4.20 -6.95 1.92
C LEU A 105 5.36 -6.15 2.52
N VAL A 106 6.49 -6.82 2.76
CA VAL A 106 7.73 -6.17 3.21
C VAL A 106 8.24 -5.18 2.17
N GLU A 107 8.30 -5.56 0.90
CA GLU A 107 8.69 -4.63 -0.18
C GLU A 107 7.79 -3.40 -0.23
N LEU A 108 6.46 -3.59 -0.22
CA LEU A 108 5.50 -2.50 -0.25
C LEU A 108 5.64 -1.57 0.98
N ALA A 109 5.81 -2.13 2.17
CA ALA A 109 6.03 -1.33 3.38
C ALA A 109 7.32 -0.50 3.29
N ASN A 110 8.40 -1.05 2.73
CA ASN A 110 9.65 -0.32 2.53
C ASN A 110 9.53 0.81 1.50
N GLU A 111 8.68 0.64 0.47
CA GLU A 111 8.37 1.72 -0.48
C GLU A 111 7.75 2.93 0.26
N PHE A 112 6.79 2.70 1.16
CA PHE A 112 6.22 3.76 2.01
C PHE A 112 7.25 4.39 2.96
N ILE A 113 8.03 3.57 3.66
CA ILE A 113 9.07 4.07 4.59
C ILE A 113 10.09 4.92 3.86
N SER A 114 10.49 4.52 2.66
CA SER A 114 11.41 5.28 1.82
C SER A 114 10.80 6.61 1.40
N ALA A 115 9.53 6.61 0.97
CA ALA A 115 8.83 7.83 0.60
C ALA A 115 8.69 8.83 1.76
N VAL A 116 8.37 8.34 2.98
CA VAL A 116 8.33 9.17 4.19
C VAL A 116 9.70 9.74 4.50
N ARG A 117 10.75 8.90 4.47
CA ARG A 117 12.12 9.32 4.81
C ARG A 117 12.68 10.34 3.81
N GLU A 118 12.35 10.19 2.53
CA GLU A 118 12.80 11.05 1.45
C GLU A 118 11.95 12.33 1.31
N GLY A 119 10.82 12.42 2.01
CA GLY A 119 9.90 13.55 1.90
C GLY A 119 9.25 13.64 0.52
N SER A 120 9.02 12.49 -0.13
CA SER A 120 8.46 12.42 -1.49
C SER A 120 6.95 12.16 -1.51
N LEU A 121 6.30 12.17 -0.34
CA LEU A 121 4.85 12.19 -0.22
C LEU A 121 4.28 13.50 -0.76
N VAL A 122 3.14 13.44 -1.44
CA VAL A 122 2.48 14.62 -2.01
C VAL A 122 1.07 14.75 -1.47
N ASN A 123 0.29 13.68 -1.47
CA ASN A 123 -1.10 13.67 -0.98
C ASN A 123 -1.20 13.03 0.41
N GLY A 124 -0.36 12.03 0.71
CA GLY A 124 -0.39 11.28 1.96
C GLY A 124 -1.54 10.28 2.06
N LYS A 125 -2.54 10.35 1.17
CA LYS A 125 -3.70 9.44 1.13
C LYS A 125 -3.31 7.98 0.97
N SER A 126 -2.19 7.68 0.31
CA SER A 126 -1.71 6.30 0.19
C SER A 126 -1.25 5.69 1.53
N LEU A 127 -0.93 6.51 2.53
CA LEU A 127 -0.52 6.04 3.87
C LEU A 127 -1.62 5.23 4.57
N GLU A 128 -2.89 5.41 4.19
CA GLU A 128 -4.00 4.59 4.67
C GLU A 128 -3.80 3.09 4.39
N LEU A 129 -2.95 2.72 3.42
CA LEU A 129 -2.64 1.32 3.10
C LEU A 129 -1.63 0.69 4.06
N LEU A 130 -0.73 1.48 4.64
CA LEU A 130 0.36 0.96 5.44
C LEU A 130 -0.12 0.19 6.69
N PRO A 131 -1.19 0.60 7.41
CA PRO A 131 -1.76 -0.20 8.49
C PRO A 131 -2.18 -1.59 8.08
N ILE A 132 -2.85 -1.68 6.92
CA ILE A 132 -3.37 -2.94 6.39
C ILE A 132 -2.21 -3.84 5.96
N ILE A 133 -1.16 -3.27 5.35
CA ILE A 133 0.06 -4.00 4.99
C ILE A 133 0.77 -4.54 6.23
N LEU A 134 0.99 -3.71 7.26
CA LEU A 134 1.64 -4.11 8.51
C LEU A 134 0.83 -5.18 9.26
N THR A 135 -0.48 -5.02 9.31
CA THR A 135 -1.38 -5.99 9.93
C THR A 135 -1.40 -7.30 9.14
N ALA A 136 -1.51 -7.25 7.82
CA ALA A 136 -1.44 -8.44 6.97
C ALA A 136 -0.10 -9.17 7.13
N LEU A 137 1.00 -8.43 7.24
CA LEU A 137 2.34 -8.98 7.44
C LEU A 137 2.45 -9.75 8.76
N ALA A 138 1.93 -9.20 9.86
CA ALA A 138 1.94 -9.89 11.15
C ALA A 138 1.19 -11.23 11.15
N THR A 139 0.20 -11.41 10.26
CA THR A 139 -0.50 -12.69 10.12
C THR A 139 0.30 -13.76 9.36
N LYS A 140 1.41 -13.38 8.70
CA LYS A 140 2.22 -14.32 7.92
C LYS A 140 3.09 -15.17 8.84
N LYS A 141 2.83 -16.47 8.83
CA LYS A 141 3.54 -17.48 9.61
C LYS A 141 4.83 -17.98 8.96
N GLU A 142 5.05 -17.60 7.70
CA GLU A 142 6.26 -17.98 6.98
C GLU A 142 7.47 -17.19 7.48
N ASN A 143 8.63 -17.82 7.37
CA ASN A 143 9.91 -17.23 7.68
C ASN A 143 10.34 -16.32 6.53
N LEU A 144 10.49 -15.03 6.81
CA LEU A 144 10.77 -13.98 5.84
C LEU A 144 12.23 -13.58 5.89
N ALA A 145 12.87 -13.47 4.72
CA ALA A 145 14.18 -12.87 4.62
C ALA A 145 14.04 -11.34 4.77
N TYR A 146 14.62 -10.78 5.83
CA TYR A 146 14.67 -9.34 6.04
C TYR A 146 16.07 -8.92 6.53
N GLY A 147 16.72 -8.05 5.77
CA GLY A 147 18.12 -7.69 6.02
C GLY A 147 19.06 -8.90 5.89
N LYS A 148 19.75 -9.25 6.99
CA LYS A 148 20.67 -10.41 7.04
C LYS A 148 20.07 -11.63 7.77
N GLY A 149 18.82 -11.54 8.21
CA GLY A 149 18.19 -12.54 9.07
C GLY A 149 16.94 -13.16 8.45
N VAL A 150 16.45 -14.18 9.14
CA VAL A 150 15.14 -14.80 8.91
C VAL A 150 14.25 -14.43 10.08
N LEU A 151 13.14 -13.75 9.79
CA LEU A 151 12.22 -13.20 10.78
C LEU A 151 10.80 -13.70 10.50
N SER A 152 9.99 -13.82 11.54
CA SER A 152 8.55 -13.98 11.41
C SER A 152 7.89 -12.71 10.87
N GLY A 153 6.63 -12.81 10.42
CA GLY A 153 5.85 -11.66 10.00
C GLY A 153 5.73 -10.57 11.08
N GLU A 154 5.56 -10.98 12.35
CA GLU A 154 5.47 -10.07 13.49
C GLU A 154 6.80 -9.34 13.77
N GLU A 155 7.92 -10.05 13.71
CA GLU A 155 9.25 -9.46 13.88
C GLU A 155 9.60 -8.50 12.73
N CYS A 156 9.24 -8.85 11.48
CA CYS A 156 9.37 -7.95 10.34
C CYS A 156 8.53 -6.68 10.52
N LYS A 157 7.27 -6.81 10.96
CA LYS A 157 6.39 -5.66 11.27
C LYS A 157 7.07 -4.74 12.29
N LYS A 158 7.58 -5.29 13.39
CA LYS A 158 8.28 -4.52 14.42
C LYS A 158 9.50 -3.78 13.87
N GLN A 159 10.33 -4.43 13.06
CA GLN A 159 11.51 -3.80 12.45
C GLN A 159 11.14 -2.67 11.47
N LEU A 160 10.07 -2.85 10.69
CA LEU A 160 9.55 -1.82 9.78
C LEU A 160 9.05 -0.60 10.57
N ILE A 161 8.29 -0.81 11.65
CA ILE A 161 7.81 0.26 12.54
C ILE A 161 8.99 1.00 13.16
N ASN A 162 9.98 0.28 13.69
CA ASN A 162 11.19 0.88 14.26
C ASN A 162 11.96 1.71 13.22
N THR A 163 12.10 1.19 11.99
CA THR A 163 12.76 1.89 10.88
C THR A 163 12.03 3.18 10.52
N LEU A 164 10.69 3.13 10.46
CA LEU A 164 9.84 4.30 10.22
C LEU A 164 9.98 5.35 11.32
N CYS A 165 9.98 4.93 12.59
CA CYS A 165 10.10 5.83 13.74
C CYS A 165 11.50 6.44 13.87
N SER A 166 12.53 5.69 13.49
CA SER A 166 13.93 6.16 13.43
C SER A 166 14.18 7.15 12.28
N GLY A 167 13.37 7.09 11.22
CA GLY A 167 13.46 7.98 10.06
C GLY A 167 13.04 9.42 10.34
N ARG A 168 13.22 10.35 9.38
CA ARG A 168 12.68 11.71 9.50
C ARG A 168 11.21 11.71 9.07
N TRP A 169 10.37 12.41 9.83
CA TRP A 169 8.97 12.65 9.45
C TRP A 169 8.84 14.11 9.03
N ASP A 170 8.22 14.33 7.88
CA ASP A 170 7.84 15.67 7.43
C ASP A 170 6.69 16.18 8.31
N GLN A 171 6.81 17.43 8.78
CA GLN A 171 5.83 18.10 9.63
C GLN A 171 4.42 18.08 9.04
N GLN A 172 4.30 18.22 7.71
CA GLN A 172 3.03 18.22 7.00
C GLN A 172 2.25 16.91 7.18
N TYR A 173 2.95 15.78 7.34
CA TYR A 173 2.34 14.45 7.42
C TYR A 173 2.38 13.83 8.82
N VAL A 174 2.92 14.51 9.84
CA VAL A 174 3.06 13.95 11.20
C VAL A 174 1.71 13.50 11.77
N ILE A 175 0.65 14.31 11.62
CA ILE A 175 -0.68 13.95 12.14
C ILE A 175 -1.20 12.69 11.44
N GLN A 176 -1.06 12.62 10.11
CA GLN A 176 -1.48 11.45 9.32
C GLN A 176 -0.68 10.20 9.71
N LEU A 177 0.65 10.31 9.79
CA LEU A 177 1.55 9.24 10.20
C LEU A 177 1.24 8.72 11.61
N THR A 178 0.96 9.61 12.57
CA THR A 178 0.54 9.21 13.92
C THR A 178 -0.83 8.53 13.89
N SER A 179 -1.80 9.12 13.19
CA SER A 179 -3.18 8.59 13.13
C SER A 179 -3.24 7.20 12.50
N MET A 180 -2.37 6.92 11.53
CA MET A 180 -2.22 5.63 10.86
C MET A 180 -1.96 4.49 11.86
N PHE A 181 -1.16 4.74 12.91
CA PHE A 181 -0.84 3.72 13.91
C PHE A 181 -2.04 3.31 14.79
N LYS A 182 -3.12 4.10 14.82
CA LYS A 182 -4.36 3.74 15.50
C LYS A 182 -4.99 2.45 14.95
N ASP A 183 -4.79 2.21 13.65
CA ASP A 183 -5.36 1.07 12.93
C ASP A 183 -4.39 -0.12 12.85
N VAL A 184 -3.27 -0.06 13.56
CA VAL A 184 -2.27 -1.14 13.65
C VAL A 184 -2.29 -1.76 15.03
N PRO A 185 -2.45 -3.09 15.17
CA PRO A 185 -2.21 -3.77 16.43
C PRO A 185 -0.73 -3.67 16.81
N LEU A 186 -0.42 -2.89 17.85
CA LEU A 186 0.94 -2.66 18.35
C LEU A 186 1.19 -3.43 19.65
N THR A 187 2.42 -3.93 19.79
CA THR A 187 2.95 -4.39 21.07
C THR A 187 3.34 -3.21 21.96
N ALA A 188 3.54 -3.43 23.26
CA ALA A 188 3.95 -2.37 24.19
C ALA A 188 5.24 -1.65 23.73
N GLU A 189 6.22 -2.41 23.23
CA GLU A 189 7.49 -1.86 22.73
C GLU A 189 7.29 -1.04 21.43
N GLU A 190 6.40 -1.49 20.54
CA GLU A 190 6.08 -0.73 19.33
C GLU A 190 5.34 0.57 19.65
N VAL A 191 4.49 0.58 20.69
CA VAL A 191 3.85 1.79 21.18
C VAL A 191 4.90 2.79 21.68
N GLU A 192 5.91 2.33 22.42
CA GLU A 192 7.02 3.19 22.87
C GLU A 192 7.72 3.85 21.67
N PHE A 193 8.06 3.09 20.62
CA PHE A 193 8.68 3.65 19.41
C PHE A 193 7.85 4.77 18.78
N VAL A 194 6.54 4.57 18.66
CA VAL A 194 5.62 5.52 18.03
C VAL A 194 5.41 6.75 18.90
N VAL A 195 5.21 6.58 20.21
CA VAL A 195 4.97 7.68 21.15
C VAL A 195 6.22 8.54 21.32
N GLU A 196 7.40 7.93 21.51
CA GLU A 196 8.67 8.68 21.58
C GLU A 196 8.91 9.45 20.28
N LYS A 197 8.58 8.83 19.14
CA LYS A 197 8.66 9.50 17.85
C LYS A 197 7.74 10.72 17.78
N ALA A 198 6.47 10.56 18.10
CA ALA A 198 5.49 11.65 18.07
C ALA A 198 5.91 12.81 19.00
N LEU A 199 6.34 12.50 20.22
CA LEU A 199 6.83 13.49 21.19
C LEU A 199 8.07 14.25 20.67
N SER A 200 8.99 13.54 19.98
CA SER A 200 10.17 14.17 19.39
C SER A 200 9.81 15.25 18.32
N MET A 201 8.62 15.17 17.73
CA MET A 201 8.14 16.13 16.73
C MET A 201 7.63 17.43 17.35
N PHE A 202 7.24 17.46 18.63
CA PHE A 202 6.70 18.66 19.29
C PHE A 202 7.67 19.84 19.22
N SER A 203 8.97 19.60 19.38
CA SER A 203 10.02 20.63 19.32
C SER A 203 10.22 21.24 17.92
N LYS A 204 9.65 20.62 16.89
CA LYS A 204 9.84 20.99 15.48
C LYS A 204 8.60 21.65 14.88
N MET A 205 7.43 21.44 15.48
CA MET A 205 6.15 21.91 14.97
C MET A 205 5.80 23.31 15.49
N ASN A 206 4.91 23.99 14.77
CA ASN A 206 4.36 25.25 15.27
C ASN A 206 3.45 24.98 16.47
N LEU A 207 3.41 25.91 17.44
CA LEU A 207 2.62 25.73 18.67
C LEU A 207 1.12 25.48 18.40
N GLN A 208 0.59 25.97 17.28
CA GLN A 208 -0.80 25.77 16.86
C GLN A 208 -1.09 24.37 16.30
N GLU A 209 -0.06 23.64 15.86
CA GLU A 209 -0.16 22.28 15.29
C GLU A 209 -0.02 21.19 16.37
N ILE A 210 0.42 21.56 17.58
CA ILE A 210 0.59 20.63 18.70
C ILE A 210 -0.76 20.08 19.19
N PRO A 211 -1.82 20.89 19.45
CA PRO A 211 -3.07 20.36 19.98
C PRO A 211 -3.73 19.28 19.09
N PRO A 212 -3.77 19.43 17.75
CA PRO A 212 -4.25 18.36 16.86
C PRO A 212 -3.41 17.07 16.90
N LEU A 213 -2.11 17.14 17.21
CA LEU A 213 -1.25 15.96 17.34
C LEU A 213 -1.40 15.27 18.70
N VAL A 214 -1.77 16.01 19.75
CA VAL A 214 -2.03 15.46 21.08
C VAL A 214 -3.34 14.66 21.12
N TYR A 215 -4.32 15.04 20.30
CA TYR A 215 -5.62 14.36 20.17
C TYR A 215 -5.52 13.06 19.37
#